data_AF-A0A937T8H8-F1
#
_entry.id   AF-A0A937T8H8-F1
#
_cell.length_a   1.000
_cell.length_b   1.000
_cell.length_c   1.000
_cell.angle_alpha   90.00
_cell.angle_beta   90.00
_cell.angle_gamma   90.00
#
_symmetry.space_group_name_H-M   'P 1'
#
loop_
_entity.id
_entity.type
_entity.pdbx_description
1 polymer ?
#
loop_
_entity_poly.entity_id
_entity_poly.type
_entity_poly.pdbx_seq_one_letter_code
_entity_poly.pdbx_strand_id
1 'polypeptide(L)'
;MVISAFEGTSQRSPGRGRRVGVIILGVILAGVTCGIIGLAFVQGSWWYSYGSDHALDRETRARVEAIRDDVDSSGAAPEAVPWLNAALGPNAHPTDVRTYLLTAQKALEAADDPKWAEAVGELRAIIQTIRPAPLWETITPHPMSTLEWSW
;
A
#
# COMPACT_ATOMS: atom_id res chain seq x y z
N MET A 1 2.19 79.52 25.30
CA MET A 1 3.55 79.08 25.68
C MET A 1 3.46 77.60 26.03
N VAL A 2 4.41 76.83 25.48
CA VAL A 2 4.59 75.36 25.42
C VAL A 2 4.62 74.74 26.84
N ILE A 3 4.18 73.51 27.19
CA ILE A 3 4.74 72.17 26.86
C ILE A 3 3.76 71.02 27.25
N SER A 4 3.61 70.09 26.30
CA SER A 4 3.39 68.62 26.31
C SER A 4 2.99 67.83 27.57
N ALA A 5 2.02 66.92 27.40
CA ALA A 5 2.13 65.54 27.92
C ALA A 5 1.62 64.55 26.86
N PHE A 6 2.48 63.57 26.58
CA PHE A 6 2.46 62.61 25.50
C PHE A 6 1.86 61.31 26.03
N GLU A 7 0.61 60.99 25.71
CA GLU A 7 0.06 59.67 25.97
C GLU A 7 0.20 58.83 24.70
N GLY A 8 1.34 58.13 24.65
CA GLY A 8 1.67 57.20 23.58
C GLY A 8 0.68 56.05 23.53
N THR A 9 -0.30 56.16 22.63
CA THR A 9 -1.01 54.99 22.12
C THR A 9 -0.05 54.23 21.22
N SER A 10 0.64 53.25 21.80
CA SER A 10 1.46 52.28 21.09
C SER A 10 0.54 51.49 20.13
N GLN A 11 0.47 51.96 18.89
CA GLN A 11 -0.29 51.34 17.82
C GLN A 11 0.47 50.09 17.36
N ARG A 12 0.25 48.96 18.04
CA ARG A 12 0.78 47.65 17.62
C ARG A 12 0.19 47.29 16.26
N SER A 13 1.03 47.38 15.24
CA SER A 13 0.74 47.04 13.85
C SER A 13 0.10 45.64 13.72
N PRO A 14 -1.13 45.50 13.19
CA PRO A 14 -1.81 44.20 13.04
C PRO A 14 -1.38 43.43 11.78
N GLY A 15 -0.19 43.72 11.24
CA GLY A 15 0.19 43.28 9.89
C GLY A 15 0.91 41.93 9.81
N ARG A 16 1.59 41.47 10.86
CA ARG A 16 2.54 40.33 10.77
C ARG A 16 1.95 39.00 11.20
N GLY A 17 1.25 38.95 12.33
CA GLY A 17 0.67 37.69 12.86
C GLY A 17 -0.40 37.08 11.97
N ARG A 18 -1.25 37.92 11.35
CA ARG A 18 -2.29 37.47 10.41
C ARG A 18 -1.69 36.88 9.12
N ARG A 19 -0.59 37.44 8.61
CA ARG A 19 0.11 36.91 7.43
C ARG A 19 0.78 35.58 7.72
N VAL A 20 1.40 35.44 8.89
CA VAL A 20 2.01 34.17 9.34
C VAL A 20 0.95 33.08 9.51
N GLY A 21 -0.20 33.40 10.09
CA GLY A 21 -1.31 32.45 10.22
C GLY A 21 -1.83 31.93 8.87
N VAL A 22 -1.95 32.80 7.86
CA VAL A 22 -2.39 32.41 6.51
C VAL A 22 -1.36 31.54 5.81
N ILE A 23 -0.06 31.81 5.98
CA ILE A 23 1.01 30.99 5.39
C ILE A 23 1.02 29.59 6.02
N ILE A 24 0.93 29.49 7.34
CA ILE A 24 0.87 28.20 8.04
C ILE A 24 -0.35 27.40 7.59
N LEU A 25 -1.53 28.04 7.51
CA LEU A 25 -2.75 27.39 7.04
C LEU A 25 -2.60 26.90 5.59
N GLY A 26 -2.00 27.70 4.71
CA GLY A 26 -1.74 27.32 3.33
C GLY A 26 -0.79 26.12 3.18
N VAL A 27 0.27 26.06 4.00
CA VAL A 27 1.20 24.93 4.01
C VAL A 27 0.52 23.65 4.51
N ILE A 28 -0.31 23.75 5.56
CA ILE A 28 -1.09 22.61 6.06
C ILE A 28 -2.06 22.13 4.99
N LEU A 29 -2.81 23.03 4.35
CA LEU A 29 -3.75 22.66 3.29
C LEU A 29 -3.05 22.00 2.11
N ALA A 30 -1.90 22.55 1.68
CA ALA A 30 -1.11 22.00 0.59
C ALA A 30 -0.56 20.61 0.94
N GLY A 31 -0.06 20.43 2.17
CA GLY A 31 0.41 19.14 2.67
C GLY A 31 -0.71 18.09 2.71
N VAL A 32 -1.89 18.45 3.22
CA VAL A 32 -3.06 17.56 3.25
C VAL A 32 -3.51 17.20 1.84
N THR A 33 -3.56 18.17 0.93
CA THR A 33 -4.00 17.95 -0.46
C THR A 33 -3.01 17.06 -1.21
N CYS A 34 -1.70 17.31 -1.08
CA CYS A 34 -0.67 16.44 -1.65
C CYS A 34 -0.71 15.03 -1.05
N GLY A 35 -1.00 14.90 0.24
CA GLY A 35 -1.21 13.60 0.90
C GLY A 35 -2.40 12.84 0.30
N ILE A 36 -3.54 13.50 0.12
CA ILE A 36 -4.75 12.89 -0.46
C ILE A 36 -4.52 12.50 -1.92
N ILE A 37 -3.90 13.37 -2.73
CA ILE A 37 -3.58 13.07 -4.13
C ILE A 37 -2.57 11.93 -4.22
N GLY A 38 -1.54 11.91 -3.36
CA GLY A 38 -0.59 10.80 -3.29
C GLY A 38 -1.26 9.48 -2.91
N LEU A 39 -2.16 9.48 -1.93
CA LEU A 39 -2.91 8.31 -1.51
C LEU A 39 -3.84 7.81 -2.63
N ALA A 40 -4.52 8.72 -3.32
CA ALA A 40 -5.40 8.41 -4.44
C ALA A 40 -4.62 7.89 -5.67
N PHE A 41 -3.40 8.39 -5.91
CA PHE A 41 -2.55 7.89 -6.98
C PHE A 41 -1.97 6.51 -6.66
N VAL A 42 -1.60 6.26 -5.39
CA VAL A 42 -1.22 4.92 -4.92
C VAL A 42 -2.40 3.95 -5.02
N GLN A 43 -3.62 4.35 -4.65
CA GLN A 43 -4.83 3.54 -4.80
C GLN A 43 -5.24 3.32 -6.27
N GLY A 44 -5.11 4.34 -7.13
CA GLY A 44 -5.48 4.27 -8.55
C GLY A 44 -4.48 3.47 -9.39
N SER A 45 -3.19 3.61 -9.12
CA SER A 45 -2.13 2.77 -9.72
C SER A 45 -2.15 1.35 -9.16
N TRP A 46 -2.62 1.18 -7.93
CA TRP A 46 -3.03 -0.12 -7.42
C TRP A 46 -4.07 -0.73 -8.36
N TRP A 47 -5.26 -0.13 -8.50
CA TRP A 47 -6.42 -0.71 -9.20
C TRP A 47 -6.13 -1.25 -10.61
N TYR A 48 -5.22 -0.60 -11.34
CA TYR A 48 -4.85 -1.01 -12.71
C TYR A 48 -3.95 -2.26 -12.78
N SER A 49 -3.31 -2.66 -11.68
CA SER A 49 -2.49 -3.88 -11.58
C SER A 49 -3.27 -5.08 -10.99
N TYR A 50 -4.46 -4.86 -10.41
CA TYR A 50 -5.20 -5.84 -9.59
C TYR A 50 -6.27 -6.65 -10.31
N GLY A 51 -6.58 -6.35 -11.58
CA GLY A 51 -7.61 -7.07 -12.34
C GLY A 51 -7.28 -8.52 -12.70
N SER A 52 -6.05 -8.98 -12.42
CA SER A 52 -5.52 -10.25 -12.93
C SER A 52 -4.81 -11.10 -11.86
N ASP A 53 -4.96 -10.79 -10.57
CA ASP A 53 -4.47 -11.64 -9.48
C ASP A 53 -5.29 -12.94 -9.40
N HIS A 54 -4.61 -14.08 -9.28
CA HIS A 54 -5.25 -15.39 -9.17
C HIS A 54 -5.62 -15.74 -7.72
N ALA A 55 -6.75 -16.41 -7.55
CA ALA A 55 -7.12 -16.96 -6.24
C ALA A 55 -6.08 -18.01 -5.79
N LEU A 56 -5.90 -18.17 -4.47
CA LEU A 56 -5.10 -19.25 -3.92
C LEU A 56 -5.69 -20.61 -4.33
N ASP A 57 -4.87 -21.44 -4.97
CA ASP A 57 -5.21 -22.84 -5.16
C ASP A 57 -5.22 -23.60 -3.82
N ARG A 58 -5.75 -24.82 -3.82
CA ARG A 58 -5.93 -25.62 -2.60
C ARG A 58 -4.61 -25.95 -1.90
N GLU A 59 -3.56 -26.24 -2.65
CA GLU A 59 -2.25 -26.59 -2.11
C GLU A 59 -1.60 -25.36 -1.48
N THR A 60 -1.64 -24.22 -2.17
CA THR A 60 -1.13 -22.96 -1.64
C THR A 60 -1.91 -22.48 -0.42
N ARG A 61 -3.23 -22.68 -0.39
CA ARG A 61 -4.05 -22.40 0.79
C ARG A 61 -3.60 -23.23 1.99
N ALA A 62 -3.36 -24.54 1.81
CA ALA A 62 -2.90 -25.42 2.88
C ALA A 62 -1.52 -25.01 3.44
N ARG A 63 -0.62 -24.52 2.57
CA ARG A 63 0.68 -23.98 3.00
C ARG A 63 0.55 -22.72 3.84
N VAL A 64 -0.31 -21.78 3.43
CA VAL A 64 -0.61 -20.58 4.23
C VAL A 64 -1.26 -20.95 5.57
N GLU A 65 -2.12 -21.96 5.59
CA GLU A 65 -2.75 -22.48 6.81
C GLU A 65 -1.72 -23.09 7.77
N ALA A 66 -0.76 -23.88 7.26
CA ALA A 66 0.34 -24.40 8.08
C ALA A 66 1.18 -23.29 8.72
N ILE A 67 1.57 -22.26 7.94
CA ILE A 67 2.31 -21.10 8.46
C ILE A 67 1.48 -20.39 9.55
N ARG A 68 0.18 -20.22 9.32
CA ARG A 68 -0.73 -19.59 10.27
C ARG A 68 -0.79 -20.36 11.58
N ASP A 69 -0.90 -21.68 11.54
CA ASP A 69 -0.99 -22.53 12.72
C ASP A 69 0.34 -22.57 13.49
N ASP A 70 1.47 -22.60 12.78
CA ASP A 70 2.80 -22.51 13.40
C ASP A 70 3.02 -21.16 14.11
N VAL A 71 2.58 -20.06 13.48
CA VAL A 71 2.69 -18.72 14.07
C VAL A 71 1.76 -18.60 15.28
N ASP A 72 0.50 -19.04 15.17
CA ASP A 72 -0.49 -18.99 16.25
C ASP A 72 -0.05 -19.83 17.46
N SER A 73 0.41 -21.05 17.23
CA SER A 73 0.87 -21.96 18.30
C SER A 73 2.15 -21.48 18.99
N SER A 74 3.03 -20.80 18.27
CA SER A 74 4.28 -20.27 18.82
C SER A 74 4.09 -19.02 19.69
N GLY A 75 3.05 -18.23 19.43
CA GLY A 75 2.85 -16.92 20.04
C GLY A 75 3.91 -15.85 19.76
N ALA A 76 4.90 -16.11 18.88
CA ALA A 76 6.05 -15.23 18.68
C ALA A 76 5.79 -14.07 17.71
N ALA A 77 4.87 -14.25 16.74
CA ALA A 77 4.46 -13.21 15.80
C ALA A 77 2.92 -13.06 15.75
N PRO A 78 2.28 -12.70 16.88
CA PRO A 78 0.83 -12.67 17.00
C PRO A 78 0.18 -11.65 16.04
N GLU A 79 0.91 -10.62 15.63
CA GLU A 79 0.44 -9.61 14.68
C GLU A 79 0.25 -10.16 13.26
N ALA A 80 0.92 -11.26 12.88
CA ALA A 80 0.78 -11.86 11.56
C ALA A 80 -0.49 -12.72 11.43
N VAL A 81 -0.94 -13.34 12.52
CA VAL A 81 -2.11 -14.24 12.58
C VAL A 81 -3.40 -13.62 12.00
N PRO A 82 -3.84 -12.40 12.37
CA PRO A 82 -5.07 -11.83 11.81
C PRO A 82 -4.99 -11.61 10.29
N TRP A 83 -3.81 -11.27 9.77
CA TRP A 83 -3.59 -11.10 8.33
C TRP A 83 -3.61 -12.44 7.59
N LEU A 84 -2.99 -13.48 8.15
CA LEU A 84 -3.07 -14.83 7.59
C LEU A 84 -4.51 -15.36 7.58
N ASN A 85 -5.28 -15.12 8.65
CA ASN A 85 -6.71 -15.46 8.70
C ASN A 85 -7.51 -14.71 7.63
N ALA A 86 -7.25 -13.42 7.44
CA ALA A 86 -7.92 -12.61 6.41
C ALA A 86 -7.60 -13.13 4.99
N ALA A 87 -6.35 -13.54 4.74
CA ALA A 87 -5.93 -14.15 3.49
C ALA A 87 -6.60 -15.50 3.21
N LEU A 88 -6.82 -16.31 4.25
CA LEU A 88 -7.44 -17.63 4.14
C LEU A 88 -8.98 -17.59 4.01
N GLY A 89 -9.59 -16.41 4.22
CA GLY A 89 -11.03 -16.22 4.20
C GLY A 89 -11.71 -16.84 2.98
N PRO A 90 -12.86 -17.53 3.13
CA PRO A 90 -13.49 -18.29 2.05
C PRO A 90 -13.93 -17.40 0.87
N ASN A 91 -14.19 -16.12 1.13
CA ASN A 91 -14.65 -15.12 0.17
C ASN A 91 -13.65 -13.98 -0.03
N ALA A 92 -12.39 -14.14 0.36
CA ALA A 92 -11.38 -13.10 0.21
C ALA A 92 -11.10 -12.86 -1.29
N HIS A 93 -11.17 -11.60 -1.73
CA HIS A 93 -10.84 -11.25 -3.11
C HIS A 93 -9.35 -11.48 -3.36
N PRO A 94 -8.90 -12.04 -4.50
CA PRO A 94 -7.48 -12.36 -4.75
C PRO A 94 -6.51 -11.20 -4.49
N THR A 95 -6.90 -9.99 -4.86
CA THR A 95 -6.20 -8.73 -4.54
C THR A 95 -6.01 -8.51 -3.04
N ASP A 96 -7.07 -8.72 -2.27
CA ASP A 96 -7.05 -8.55 -0.82
C ASP A 96 -6.20 -9.64 -0.19
N VAL A 97 -6.32 -10.88 -0.67
CA VAL A 97 -5.47 -12.01 -0.26
C VAL A 97 -3.99 -11.66 -0.41
N ARG A 98 -3.57 -11.15 -1.57
CA ARG A 98 -2.19 -10.71 -1.79
C ARG A 98 -1.76 -9.63 -0.79
N THR A 99 -2.64 -8.67 -0.52
CA THR A 99 -2.41 -7.58 0.43
C THR A 99 -2.24 -8.09 1.85
N TYR A 100 -3.10 -9.01 2.26
CA TYR A 100 -3.04 -9.64 3.57
C TYR A 100 -1.77 -10.49 3.73
N LEU A 101 -1.39 -11.27 2.71
CA LEU A 101 -0.15 -12.05 2.75
C LEU A 101 1.11 -11.17 2.81
N LEU A 102 1.14 -10.06 2.06
CA LEU A 102 2.22 -9.06 2.15
C LEU A 102 2.32 -8.44 3.55
N THR A 103 1.17 -8.21 4.20
CA THR A 103 1.12 -7.61 5.53
C THR A 103 1.53 -8.62 6.60
N ALA A 104 1.09 -9.87 6.47
CA ALA A 104 1.56 -10.99 7.30
C ALA A 104 3.08 -11.19 7.19
N GLN A 105 3.62 -11.16 5.97
CA GLN A 105 5.06 -11.26 5.74
C GLN A 105 5.83 -10.16 6.46
N LYS A 106 5.38 -8.90 6.35
CA LYS A 106 6.03 -7.78 7.06
C LYS A 106 5.95 -7.92 8.57
N ALA A 107 4.83 -8.42 9.10
CA ALA A 107 4.70 -8.67 10.54
C ALA A 107 5.66 -9.78 11.02
N LEU A 108 5.88 -10.82 10.21
CA LEU A 108 6.86 -11.87 10.50
C LEU A 108 8.30 -11.35 10.41
N GLU A 109 8.61 -10.53 9.40
CA GLU A 109 9.93 -9.87 9.28
C GLU A 109 10.19 -8.92 10.46
N ALA A 110 9.16 -8.19 10.92
CA ALA A 110 9.26 -7.27 12.06
C ALA A 110 9.44 -7.98 13.42
N ALA A 111 9.06 -9.25 13.52
CA ALA A 111 9.33 -10.06 14.71
C ALA A 111 10.83 -10.38 14.87
N ASP A 112 11.63 -10.23 13.80
CA ASP A 112 13.09 -10.40 13.77
C ASP A 112 13.59 -11.73 14.39
N ASP A 113 12.75 -12.77 14.31
CA ASP A 113 13.06 -14.11 14.80
C ASP A 113 13.52 -15.00 13.63
N PRO A 114 14.74 -15.58 13.69
CA PRO A 114 15.26 -16.42 12.63
C PRO A 114 14.38 -17.65 12.33
N LYS A 115 13.54 -18.08 13.28
CA LYS A 115 12.56 -19.15 13.08
C LYS A 115 11.60 -18.85 11.92
N TRP A 116 11.27 -17.59 11.67
CA TRP A 116 10.32 -17.20 10.62
C TRP A 116 10.95 -16.95 9.26
N ALA A 117 12.27 -17.05 9.12
CA ALA A 117 12.95 -16.80 7.85
C ALA A 117 12.42 -17.69 6.70
N GLU A 118 12.15 -18.96 7.00
CA GLU A 118 11.57 -19.91 6.05
C GLU A 118 10.13 -19.52 5.69
N ALA A 119 9.28 -19.27 6.68
CA ALA A 119 7.89 -18.83 6.48
C ALA A 119 7.78 -17.52 5.68
N VAL A 120 8.67 -16.56 5.94
CA VAL A 120 8.78 -15.30 5.19
C VAL A 120 9.15 -15.57 3.73
N GLY A 121 10.10 -16.48 3.49
CA GLY A 121 10.49 -16.92 2.15
C GLY A 121 9.36 -17.62 1.40
N GLU A 122 8.63 -18.49 2.08
CA GLU A 122 7.49 -19.21 1.51
C GLU A 122 6.34 -18.27 1.16
N LEU A 123 5.96 -17.36 2.06
CA LEU A 123 4.96 -16.32 1.77
C LEU A 123 5.38 -15.46 0.57
N ARG A 124 6.68 -15.16 0.43
CA ARG A 124 7.21 -14.43 -0.74
C ARG A 124 6.96 -15.18 -2.04
N ALA A 125 7.24 -16.48 -2.06
CA ALA A 125 7.01 -17.33 -3.23
C ALA A 125 5.51 -17.37 -3.59
N ILE A 126 4.65 -17.54 -2.58
CA ILE A 126 3.19 -17.55 -2.76
C ILE A 126 2.70 -16.22 -3.35
N ILE A 127 3.16 -15.09 -2.81
CA ILE A 127 2.80 -13.74 -3.33
C ILE A 127 3.23 -13.57 -4.80
N GLN A 128 4.36 -14.16 -5.20
CA GLN A 128 4.80 -14.13 -6.60
C GLN A 128 3.93 -14.99 -7.51
N THR A 129 3.44 -16.14 -7.03
CA THR A 129 2.54 -17.01 -7.83
C THR A 129 1.14 -16.42 -8.03
N ILE A 130 0.66 -15.58 -7.11
CA ILE A 130 -0.63 -14.87 -7.25
C ILE A 130 -0.55 -13.80 -8.35
N ARG A 131 0.65 -13.24 -8.58
CA ARG A 131 0.87 -12.18 -9.56
C ARG A 131 0.65 -12.74 -10.97
N PRO A 132 -0.09 -12.07 -11.86
CA PRO A 132 -0.19 -12.49 -13.25
C PRO A 132 1.20 -12.48 -13.90
N ALA A 133 1.47 -13.50 -14.71
CA ALA A 133 2.60 -13.48 -15.65
C ALA A 133 2.51 -12.20 -16.48
N PRO A 134 3.63 -11.48 -16.71
CA PRO A 134 3.58 -10.25 -17.47
C PRO A 134 3.08 -10.55 -18.89
N LEU A 135 2.05 -9.79 -19.32
CA LEU A 135 1.29 -9.99 -20.57
C LEU A 135 2.11 -10.06 -21.87
N TRP A 136 3.42 -9.77 -21.83
CA TRP A 136 4.28 -9.85 -23.02
C TRP A 136 4.62 -11.29 -23.44
N GLU A 137 4.38 -12.31 -22.60
CA GLU A 137 4.58 -13.72 -22.97
C GLU A 137 3.36 -14.37 -23.66
N THR A 138 2.23 -13.69 -23.77
CA THR A 138 1.02 -14.20 -24.46
C THR A 138 0.64 -13.36 -25.68
N ILE A 139 1.62 -12.74 -26.34
CA ILE A 139 1.45 -12.33 -27.73
C ILE A 139 1.79 -13.57 -28.57
N THR A 140 0.82 -14.46 -28.74
CA THR A 140 0.86 -15.37 -29.89
C THR A 140 0.98 -14.45 -31.10
N PRO A 141 2.06 -14.49 -31.89
CA PRO A 141 2.08 -13.70 -33.12
C PRO A 141 0.96 -14.27 -33.97
N HIS A 142 -0.14 -13.53 -34.11
CA HIS A 142 -1.10 -13.84 -35.13
C HIS A 142 -0.32 -13.81 -36.46
N PRO A 143 -0.25 -14.93 -37.20
CA PRO A 143 0.35 -14.88 -38.52
C PRO A 143 -0.46 -13.84 -39.29
N MET A 144 0.18 -12.73 -39.67
CA MET A 144 -0.41 -11.83 -40.65
C MET A 144 -0.68 -12.70 -41.86
N SER A 145 -1.95 -12.90 -42.20
CA SER A 145 -2.32 -13.37 -43.51
C SER A 145 -1.82 -12.31 -44.49
N THR A 146 -0.65 -12.56 -45.09
CA THR A 146 -0.18 -11.82 -46.25
C THR A 146 -1.22 -12.03 -47.34
N LEU A 147 -2.13 -11.07 -47.46
CA LEU A 147 -2.95 -10.90 -48.65
C LEU A 147 -1.96 -10.66 -49.80
N GLU A 148 -1.60 -11.75 -50.49
CA GLU A 148 -1.00 -11.68 -51.80
C GLU A 148 -2.01 -11.02 -52.72
N TRP A 149 -1.84 -9.71 -52.93
CA TRP A 149 -2.50 -9.02 -54.02
C TRP A 149 -1.79 -9.41 -55.30
N SER A 150 -2.27 -10.49 -55.92
CA SER A 150 -2.04 -10.75 -57.34
C SER A 150 -2.85 -9.70 -58.12
N TRP A 151 -2.17 -8.79 -58.82
CA TRP A 151 -2.38 -8.34 -60.22
C TRP A 151 -1.30 -7.33 -60.60
#